data_AF-A0A3D1U0U1-F1
#
_entry.id   AF-A0A3D1U0U1-F1
#
_cell.length_a   1.000
_cell.length_b   1.000
_cell.length_c   1.000
_cell.angle_alpha   90.00
_cell.angle_beta   90.00
_cell.angle_gamma   90.00
#
_symmetry.space_group_name_H-M   'P 1'
#
loop_
_entity.id
_entity.type
_entity.pdbx_description
1 polymer ?
#
loop_
_entity_poly.entity_id
_entity_poly.type
_entity_poly.pdbx_seq_one_letter_code
_entity_poly.pdbx_strand_id
1 'polypeptide(L)'
;MRGTSRDGATRAAIESTGAEAVAGDPDRIFTLVPAFAHVSVACLLLGTATGSDEQLAALHGTRLEMLVERMLDTTVRGIVYEASGSVDAELLKAGAERVRAACQRSLIPYVMLESDPADSAPWLCEALAGVEQLLEG
;
A
#
# COMPACT_ATOMS: atom_id res chain seq x y z
N MET A 1 9.39 7.15 -9.13
CA MET A 1 8.54 6.20 -8.36
C MET A 1 9.46 5.24 -7.62
N ARG A 2 9.08 4.82 -6.41
CA ARG A 2 9.77 3.76 -5.66
C ARG A 2 8.86 2.56 -5.49
N GLY A 3 9.40 1.35 -5.71
CA GLY A 3 8.73 0.09 -5.43
C GLY A 3 9.49 -0.69 -4.36
N THR A 4 8.77 -1.37 -3.47
CA THR A 4 9.38 -2.21 -2.43
C THR A 4 9.19 -3.69 -2.75
N SER A 5 10.20 -4.50 -2.46
CA SER A 5 10.03 -5.96 -2.42
C SER A 5 11.09 -6.61 -1.54
N ARG A 6 10.71 -7.71 -0.88
CA ARG A 6 11.62 -8.58 -0.11
C ARG A 6 12.44 -9.49 -1.02
N ASP A 7 11.95 -9.75 -2.25
CA ASP A 7 12.59 -10.61 -3.23
C ASP A 7 13.56 -9.82 -4.11
N GLY A 8 14.76 -10.36 -4.34
CA GLY A 8 15.77 -9.76 -5.20
C GLY A 8 15.37 -9.74 -6.67
N ALA A 9 14.71 -10.79 -7.17
CA ALA A 9 14.34 -10.87 -8.58
C ALA A 9 13.21 -9.87 -8.91
N THR A 10 12.22 -9.75 -8.03
CA THR A 10 11.16 -8.75 -8.14
C THR A 10 11.72 -7.33 -8.10
N ARG A 11 12.73 -7.06 -7.26
CA ARG A 11 13.41 -5.74 -7.24
C ARG A 11 14.09 -5.44 -8.58
N ALA A 12 14.78 -6.41 -9.18
CA ALA A 12 15.37 -6.23 -10.51
C ALA A 12 14.31 -5.95 -11.59
N ALA A 13 13.12 -6.59 -11.49
CA ALA A 13 12.00 -6.31 -12.38
C ALA A 13 11.48 -4.88 -12.21
N ILE A 14 11.37 -4.37 -10.97
CA ILE A 14 11.02 -2.98 -10.68
C ILE A 14 12.03 -2.02 -11.33
N GLU A 15 13.34 -2.25 -11.14
CA GLU A 15 14.40 -1.41 -11.73
C GLU A 15 14.35 -1.38 -13.26
N SER A 16 13.97 -2.49 -13.90
CA SER A 16 13.85 -2.56 -15.37
C SER A 16 12.78 -1.63 -15.95
N THR A 17 11.85 -1.15 -15.12
CA THR A 17 10.83 -0.16 -15.50
C THR A 17 11.32 1.30 -15.40
N GLY A 18 12.51 1.52 -14.84
CA GLY A 18 13.04 2.85 -14.49
C GLY A 18 12.59 3.34 -13.10
N ALA A 19 11.86 2.54 -12.34
CA ALA A 19 11.56 2.82 -10.93
C ALA A 19 12.74 2.46 -10.01
N GLU A 20 12.83 3.13 -8.86
CA GLU A 20 13.81 2.79 -7.83
C GLU A 20 13.29 1.62 -6.98
N ALA A 21 14.06 0.54 -6.88
CA ALA A 21 13.70 -0.61 -6.04
C ALA A 21 14.32 -0.51 -4.65
N VAL A 22 13.50 -0.67 -3.62
CA VAL A 22 13.93 -0.65 -2.21
C VAL A 22 13.67 -2.00 -1.57
N ALA A 23 14.64 -2.52 -0.81
CA ALA A 23 14.43 -3.72 0.00
C ALA A 23 13.41 -3.41 1.10
N GLY A 24 12.29 -4.13 1.12
CA GLY A 24 11.22 -3.89 2.08
C GLY A 24 10.31 -5.10 2.22
N ASP A 25 9.94 -5.42 3.45
CA ASP A 25 9.09 -6.55 3.80
C ASP A 25 7.89 -6.06 4.63
N PRO A 26 6.64 -6.21 4.15
CA PRO A 26 5.46 -5.81 4.90
C PRO A 26 5.22 -6.65 6.17
N ASP A 27 5.88 -7.79 6.33
CA ASP A 27 5.89 -8.52 7.61
C ASP A 27 6.86 -7.91 8.63
N ARG A 28 7.76 -7.03 8.17
CA ARG A 28 8.79 -6.34 8.96
C ARG A 28 8.75 -4.84 8.67
N ILE A 29 7.69 -4.18 9.12
CA ILE A 29 7.36 -2.77 8.81
C ILE A 29 8.53 -1.78 8.89
N PHE A 30 9.46 -1.92 9.84
CA PHE A 30 10.62 -1.02 9.93
C PHE A 30 11.52 -1.04 8.70
N THR A 31 11.51 -2.13 7.92
CA THR A 31 12.24 -2.21 6.65
C THR A 31 11.63 -1.31 5.56
N LEU A 32 10.35 -0.93 5.68
CA LEU A 32 9.66 -0.06 4.73
C LEU A 32 9.85 1.43 5.04
N VAL A 33 10.19 1.79 6.28
CA VAL A 33 10.31 3.20 6.71
C VAL A 33 11.24 4.03 5.83
N PRO A 34 12.45 3.56 5.43
CA PRO A 34 13.32 4.31 4.54
C PRO A 34 12.68 4.63 3.18
N ALA A 35 11.77 3.76 2.70
CA ALA A 35 11.10 3.94 1.41
C ALA A 35 10.10 5.12 1.40
N PHE A 36 9.73 5.68 2.56
CA PHE A 36 8.84 6.83 2.65
C PHE A 36 9.55 8.20 2.60
N ALA A 37 10.89 8.22 2.67
CA ALA A 37 11.63 9.48 2.61
C ALA A 37 11.34 10.22 1.29
N HIS A 38 10.94 11.49 1.34
CA HIS A 38 10.66 12.30 0.13
C HIS A 38 9.61 11.71 -0.83
N VAL A 39 8.64 10.95 -0.31
CA VAL A 39 7.46 10.47 -1.06
C VAL A 39 6.25 11.30 -0.69
N SER A 40 5.48 11.73 -1.70
CA SER A 40 4.22 12.47 -1.50
C SER A 40 3.01 11.54 -1.40
N VAL A 41 2.95 10.47 -2.20
CA VAL A 41 1.82 9.51 -2.21
C VAL A 41 2.36 8.11 -1.99
N ALA A 42 1.77 7.38 -1.03
CA ALA A 42 2.08 5.99 -0.77
C ALA A 42 0.97 5.07 -1.30
N CYS A 43 1.34 4.09 -2.13
CA CYS A 43 0.41 3.06 -2.62
C CYS A 43 0.61 1.77 -1.83
N LEU A 44 -0.42 1.34 -1.11
CA LEU A 44 -0.44 0.13 -0.29
C LEU A 44 -1.23 -0.96 -1.02
N LEU A 45 -0.51 -1.71 -1.87
CA LEU A 45 -1.07 -2.71 -2.78
C LEU A 45 -0.89 -4.12 -2.17
N LEU A 46 -1.80 -4.48 -1.26
CA LEU A 46 -1.70 -5.69 -0.42
C LEU A 46 -2.84 -6.70 -0.69
N GLY A 47 -3.76 -6.39 -1.60
CA GLY A 47 -4.98 -7.13 -1.86
C GLY A 47 -4.76 -8.54 -2.43
N THR A 48 -3.59 -8.78 -3.02
CA THR A 48 -3.17 -10.11 -3.50
C THR A 48 -2.03 -10.72 -2.68
N ALA A 49 -1.86 -10.29 -1.42
CA ALA A 49 -0.84 -10.86 -0.55
C ALA A 49 -1.08 -12.37 -0.34
N THR A 50 0.02 -13.11 -0.17
CA THR A 50 0.01 -14.55 0.08
C THR A 50 0.76 -14.87 1.38
N GLY A 51 0.31 -15.90 2.09
CA GLY A 51 0.86 -16.30 3.39
C GLY A 51 -0.11 -17.22 4.13
N SER A 52 0.21 -17.58 5.37
CA SER A 52 -0.77 -18.21 6.26
C SER A 52 -1.88 -17.24 6.67
N ASP A 53 -3.02 -17.77 7.12
CA ASP A 53 -4.13 -16.96 7.62
C ASP A 53 -3.69 -15.99 8.74
N GLU A 54 -2.80 -16.45 9.62
CA GLU A 54 -2.22 -15.61 10.68
C GLU A 54 -1.36 -14.46 10.11
N GLN A 55 -0.57 -14.74 9.07
CA GLN A 55 0.23 -13.71 8.42
C GLN A 55 -0.66 -12.67 7.72
N LEU A 56 -1.70 -13.11 7.00
CA LEU A 56 -2.63 -12.22 6.32
C LEU A 56 -3.46 -11.39 7.32
N ALA A 57 -3.93 -12.01 8.41
CA ALA A 57 -4.63 -11.30 9.48
C ALA A 57 -3.73 -10.27 10.16
N ALA A 58 -2.46 -10.59 10.42
CA ALA A 58 -1.50 -9.62 10.96
C ALA A 58 -1.20 -8.50 9.95
N LEU A 59 -1.05 -8.84 8.66
CA LEU A 59 -0.78 -7.90 7.58
C LEU A 59 -1.88 -6.85 7.45
N HIS A 60 -3.16 -7.26 7.37
CA HIS A 60 -4.31 -6.34 7.26
C HIS A 60 -4.81 -5.81 8.62
N GLY A 61 -4.18 -6.23 9.71
CA GLY A 61 -4.47 -5.80 11.08
C GLY A 61 -3.38 -4.91 11.65
N THR A 62 -2.69 -5.41 12.68
CA THR A 62 -1.73 -4.64 13.48
C THR A 62 -0.54 -4.12 12.68
N ARG A 63 -0.08 -4.85 11.66
CA ARG A 63 1.03 -4.40 10.80
C ARG A 63 0.61 -3.23 9.92
N LEU A 64 -0.60 -3.27 9.34
CA LEU A 64 -1.16 -2.16 8.57
C LEU A 64 -1.34 -0.91 9.43
N GLU A 65 -1.89 -1.06 10.63
CA GLU A 65 -2.03 0.06 11.58
C GLU A 65 -0.67 0.70 11.89
N MET A 66 0.33 -0.13 12.22
CA MET A 66 1.68 0.35 12.48
C MET A 66 2.31 1.00 11.25
N LEU A 67 2.10 0.45 10.05
CA LEU A 67 2.63 0.99 8.80
C LEU A 67 2.06 2.39 8.51
N VAL A 68 0.75 2.56 8.62
CA VAL A 68 0.08 3.86 8.44
C VAL A 68 0.54 4.86 9.49
N GLU A 69 0.68 4.43 10.74
CA GLU A 69 1.21 5.27 11.83
C GLU A 69 2.63 5.78 11.52
N ARG A 70 3.51 4.91 10.99
CA ARG A 70 4.87 5.31 10.60
C ARG A 70 4.91 6.30 9.45
N MET A 71 3.87 6.39 8.61
CA MET A 71 3.81 7.40 7.54
C MET A 71 3.49 8.80 8.06
N LEU A 72 2.87 8.93 9.24
CA LEU A 72 2.47 10.23 9.79
C LEU A 72 3.66 11.16 10.03
N ASP A 73 4.81 10.59 10.39
CA ASP A 73 6.06 11.32 10.65
C ASP A 73 6.93 11.49 9.40
N THR A 74 6.34 11.33 8.20
CA THR A 74 7.06 11.37 6.91
C THR A 74 6.54 12.48 5.99
N THR A 75 7.05 12.54 4.76
CA THR A 75 6.55 13.46 3.74
C THR A 75 5.29 12.96 3.04
N VAL A 76 4.76 11.79 3.39
CA VAL A 76 3.55 11.23 2.77
C VAL A 76 2.36 12.14 3.08
N ARG A 77 1.69 12.59 2.02
CA ARG A 77 0.51 13.47 2.05
C ARG A 77 -0.75 12.81 1.51
N GLY A 78 -0.62 11.66 0.86
CA GLY A 78 -1.76 10.89 0.37
C GLY A 78 -1.51 9.39 0.42
N ILE A 79 -2.56 8.61 0.64
CA ILE A 79 -2.50 7.14 0.67
C ILE A 79 -3.49 6.56 -0.33
N VAL A 80 -3.01 5.70 -1.23
CA VAL A 80 -3.85 4.82 -2.04
C VAL A 80 -3.79 3.44 -1.40
N TYR A 81 -4.94 2.82 -1.11
CA TYR A 81 -5.02 1.50 -0.50
C TYR A 81 -5.83 0.54 -1.36
N GLU A 82 -5.25 -0.62 -1.66
CA GLU A 82 -5.91 -1.69 -2.41
C GLU A 82 -6.86 -2.47 -1.49
N ALA A 83 -8.17 -2.24 -1.64
CA ALA A 83 -9.22 -2.82 -0.80
C ALA A 83 -9.90 -4.04 -1.43
N SER A 84 -9.36 -4.55 -2.54
CA SER A 84 -9.90 -5.66 -3.34
C SER A 84 -8.77 -6.59 -3.78
N GLY A 85 -9.08 -7.88 -4.02
CA GLY A 85 -8.11 -8.88 -4.47
C GLY A 85 -8.40 -10.28 -3.94
N SER A 86 -7.36 -11.12 -3.92
CA SER A 86 -7.47 -12.54 -3.59
C SER A 86 -7.42 -12.86 -2.09
N VAL A 87 -7.09 -11.89 -1.23
CA VAL A 87 -7.16 -12.06 0.23
C VAL A 87 -8.63 -12.17 0.67
N ASP A 88 -8.89 -12.86 1.78
CA ASP A 88 -10.23 -12.99 2.35
C ASP A 88 -10.95 -11.62 2.46
N ALA A 89 -12.22 -11.59 2.02
CA ALA A 89 -12.99 -10.36 1.87
C ALA A 89 -13.24 -9.64 3.21
N GLU A 90 -13.40 -10.39 4.32
CA GLU A 90 -13.59 -9.77 5.64
C GLU A 90 -12.28 -9.17 6.15
N LEU A 91 -11.13 -9.79 5.86
CA LEU A 91 -9.82 -9.19 6.14
C LEU A 91 -9.59 -7.92 5.33
N LEU A 92 -9.91 -7.92 4.03
CA LEU A 92 -9.78 -6.74 3.17
C LEU A 92 -10.66 -5.59 3.65
N LYS A 93 -11.93 -5.87 3.95
CA LYS A 93 -12.87 -4.90 4.50
C LYS A 93 -12.37 -4.32 5.82
N ALA A 94 -11.93 -5.17 6.74
CA ALA A 94 -11.43 -4.73 8.03
C ALA A 94 -10.11 -3.94 7.90
N GLY A 95 -9.25 -4.27 6.93
CA GLY A 95 -8.05 -3.48 6.60
C GLY A 95 -8.40 -2.09 6.04
N ALA A 96 -9.37 -2.02 5.12
CA ALA A 96 -9.86 -0.76 4.56
C ALA A 96 -10.47 0.15 5.64
N GLU A 97 -11.23 -0.41 6.58
CA GLU A 97 -11.77 0.32 7.74
C GLU A 97 -10.67 0.91 8.63
N ARG A 98 -9.58 0.17 8.87
CA ARG A 98 -8.43 0.66 9.65
C ARG A 98 -7.72 1.81 8.97
N VAL A 99 -7.42 1.69 7.67
CA VAL A 99 -6.77 2.74 6.90
C VAL A 99 -7.66 3.98 6.86
N ARG A 100 -8.97 3.80 6.58
CA ARG A 100 -9.96 4.88 6.63
C ARG A 100 -9.93 5.61 7.97
N ALA A 101 -10.04 4.88 9.08
CA ALA A 101 -10.05 5.47 10.41
C ALA A 101 -8.74 6.20 10.77
N ALA A 102 -7.60 5.62 10.39
CA ALA A 102 -6.29 6.23 10.63
C ALA A 102 -6.06 7.51 9.81
N CYS A 103 -6.45 7.49 8.54
CA CYS A 103 -6.34 8.64 7.64
C CYS A 103 -7.28 9.77 8.06
N GLN A 104 -8.54 9.45 8.42
CA GLN A 104 -9.50 10.43 8.94
C GLN A 104 -9.01 11.09 10.23
N ARG A 105 -8.46 10.30 11.16
CA ARG A 105 -7.90 10.83 12.42
C ARG A 105 -6.73 11.78 12.18
N SER A 106 -5.93 11.51 11.16
CA SER A 106 -4.69 12.25 10.87
C SER A 106 -4.87 13.31 9.78
N LEU A 107 -6.09 13.47 9.26
CA LEU A 107 -6.43 14.35 8.14
C LEU A 107 -5.56 14.11 6.90
N ILE A 108 -5.17 12.86 6.65
CA ILE A 108 -4.44 12.46 5.44
C ILE A 108 -5.46 12.10 4.36
N PRO A 109 -5.44 12.77 3.20
CA PRO A 109 -6.20 12.34 2.02
C PRO A 109 -5.92 10.88 1.65
N TYR A 110 -6.96 10.15 1.28
CA TYR A 110 -6.82 8.76 0.86
C TYR A 110 -7.81 8.35 -0.22
N VAL A 111 -7.43 7.33 -1.00
CA VAL A 111 -8.26 6.67 -2.01
C VAL A 111 -8.25 5.16 -1.75
N MET A 112 -9.40 4.52 -1.89
CA MET A 112 -9.56 3.07 -1.81
C MET A 112 -9.74 2.54 -3.22
N LEU A 113 -8.95 1.53 -3.61
CA LEU A 113 -9.13 0.83 -4.87
C LEU A 113 -10.10 -0.33 -4.67
N GLU A 114 -11.19 -0.33 -5.41
CA GLU A 114 -12.24 -1.36 -5.33
C GLU A 114 -12.19 -2.34 -6.53
N SER A 115 -11.54 -1.96 -7.63
CA SER A 115 -11.32 -2.86 -8.77
C SER A 115 -10.45 -4.05 -8.39
N ASP A 116 -10.78 -5.22 -8.91
CA ASP A 116 -10.00 -6.44 -8.70
C ASP A 116 -8.63 -6.31 -9.41
N PRO A 117 -7.49 -6.45 -8.70
CA PRO A 117 -6.16 -6.45 -9.32
C PRO A 117 -5.94 -7.57 -10.35
N ALA A 118 -6.74 -8.63 -10.37
CA ALA A 118 -6.73 -9.62 -11.45
C ALA A 118 -7.18 -9.00 -12.79
N ASP A 119 -8.06 -7.99 -12.75
CA ASP A 119 -8.49 -7.19 -13.88
C ASP A 119 -7.60 -5.95 -14.03
N SER A 120 -6.39 -6.17 -14.59
CA SER A 120 -5.33 -5.15 -14.63
C SER A 120 -5.72 -3.80 -15.25
N ALA A 121 -6.58 -3.76 -16.27
CA ALA A 121 -6.96 -2.53 -16.97
C ALA A 121 -7.82 -1.59 -16.10
N PRO A 122 -8.97 -2.01 -15.55
CA PRO A 122 -9.75 -1.17 -14.64
C PRO A 122 -8.97 -0.83 -13.37
N TRP A 123 -8.24 -1.79 -12.80
CA TRP A 123 -7.41 -1.56 -11.62
C TRP A 123 -6.34 -0.48 -11.84
N LEU A 124 -5.62 -0.53 -12.95
CA LEU A 124 -4.59 0.46 -13.27
C LEU A 124 -5.21 1.85 -13.51
N CYS A 125 -6.36 1.91 -14.17
CA CYS A 125 -7.08 3.17 -14.40
C CYS A 125 -7.47 3.82 -13.07
N GLU A 126 -8.06 3.04 -12.15
CA GLU A 126 -8.46 3.51 -10.83
C GLU A 126 -7.24 3.95 -9.99
N ALA A 127 -6.17 3.16 -10.00
CA ALA A 127 -4.95 3.48 -9.27
C ALA A 127 -4.31 4.79 -9.75
N LEU A 128 -4.22 5.00 -11.07
CA LEU A 128 -3.67 6.23 -11.65
C LEU A 128 -4.54 7.45 -11.31
N ALA A 129 -5.87 7.33 -11.47
CA ALA A 129 -6.80 8.40 -11.12
C ALA A 129 -6.72 8.74 -9.61
N GLY A 130 -6.59 7.73 -8.75
CA GLY A 130 -6.43 7.93 -7.31
C GLY A 130 -5.14 8.65 -6.94
N VAL A 131 -4.01 8.31 -7.59
CA VAL A 131 -2.75 9.02 -7.40
C VAL A 131 -2.84 10.46 -7.89
N GLU A 132 -3.40 10.69 -9.07
CA GLU A 132 -3.59 12.03 -9.65
C GLU A 132 -4.42 12.92 -8.72
N GLN A 133 -5.57 12.42 -8.25
CA GLN A 133 -6.43 13.11 -7.28
C GLN A 133 -5.66 13.55 -6.02
N LEU A 134 -4.75 12.72 -5.51
CA LEU A 134 -3.96 13.01 -4.32
C LEU A 134 -2.79 13.97 -4.55
N LEU A 135 -2.36 14.14 -5.80
CA LEU A 135 -1.30 15.08 -6.19
C LEU A 135 -1.83 16.47 -6.55
N GLU A 136 -3.08 16.55 -7.02
CA GLU A 136 -3.75 17.80 -7.39
C GLU A 136 -4.44 18.52 -6.22
N GLY A 137 -4.69 17.82 -5.11
CA GLY A 137 -5.30 18.34 -3.88
C GLY A 137 -4.32 19.10 -2.97
#